data_AF-A0A8V1ABE2-F1
#
_entry.id   AF-A0A8V1ABE2-F1
#
_cell.length_a   1.000
_cell.length_b   1.000
_cell.length_c   1.000
_cell.angle_alpha   90.00
_cell.angle_beta   90.00
_cell.angle_gamma   90.00
#
_symmetry.space_group_name_H-M   'P 1'
#
loop_
_entity.id
_entity.type
_entity.pdbx_description
1 polymer ?
#
loop_
_entity_poly.entity_id
_entity_poly.type
_entity_poly.pdbx_seq_one_letter_code
_entity_poly.pdbx_strand_id
1 'polypeptide(L)'
;MEGTLEQHLEDTMKSPAVVGVLCTDSQGLNLGCRGTLSDEHAGVISVLAQQAAKLTSDPTDTPVVCLESDSGSPIAEAALEGWTPMGEHHDPEA
;
A
#
# COMPACT_ATOMS: atom_id res chain seq x y z
N MET A 1 11.62 -13.13 -5.09
CA MET A 1 10.22 -12.64 -5.03
C MET A 1 10.09 -11.56 -3.96
N GLU A 2 10.68 -11.70 -2.77
CA GLU A 2 10.76 -10.64 -1.75
C GLU A 2 11.70 -9.48 -2.16
N GLY A 3 12.85 -9.77 -2.80
CA GLY A 3 13.82 -8.73 -3.18
C GLY A 3 13.27 -7.63 -4.10
N THR A 4 12.23 -7.90 -4.89
CA THR A 4 11.59 -6.88 -5.73
C THR A 4 10.73 -5.91 -4.91
N LEU A 5 9.96 -6.43 -3.94
CA LEU A 5 9.16 -5.60 -3.04
C LEU A 5 10.06 -4.74 -2.16
N GLU A 6 11.08 -5.34 -1.57
CA GLU A 6 12.06 -4.62 -0.74
C GLU A 6 12.74 -3.48 -1.52
N GLN A 7 13.17 -3.74 -2.77
CA GLN A 7 13.74 -2.70 -3.61
C GLN A 7 12.74 -1.56 -3.90
N HIS A 8 11.46 -1.89 -4.11
CA HIS A 8 10.43 -0.89 -4.33
C HIS A 8 10.22 -0.01 -3.10
N LEU A 9 10.16 -0.61 -1.90
CA LEU A 9 10.05 0.14 -0.65
C LEU A 9 11.24 1.10 -0.45
N GLU A 10 12.46 0.65 -0.75
CA GLU A 10 13.66 1.50 -0.73
C GLU A 10 13.57 2.64 -1.74
N ASP A 11 13.07 2.37 -2.95
CA ASP A 11 12.92 3.38 -4.00
C ASP A 11 11.89 4.45 -3.61
N THR A 12 10.77 4.07 -3.00
CA THR A 12 9.76 5.01 -2.50
C THR A 12 10.33 5.93 -1.42
N MET A 13 11.15 5.39 -0.52
CA MET A 13 11.83 6.16 0.54
C MET A 13 12.87 7.17 0.03
N LYS A 14 13.27 7.11 -1.24
CA LYS A 14 14.17 8.12 -1.84
C LYS A 14 13.49 9.47 -2.04
N SER A 15 12.15 9.52 -2.06
CA SER A 15 11.41 10.77 -2.14
C SER A 15 11.53 11.54 -0.82
N PRO A 16 12.05 12.79 -0.80
CA PRO A 16 12.25 13.54 0.44
C PRO A 16 10.97 13.86 1.22
N ALA A 17 9.82 13.79 0.56
CA ALA A 17 8.51 14.00 1.19
C ALA A 17 7.96 12.73 1.86
N VAL A 18 8.51 11.56 1.55
CA VAL A 18 8.09 10.28 2.11
C VAL A 18 8.93 9.99 3.34
N VAL A 19 8.28 9.85 4.49
CA VAL A 19 8.93 9.55 5.77
C VAL A 19 8.75 8.09 6.21
N GLY A 20 7.83 7.36 5.57
CA GLY A 20 7.61 5.94 5.81
C GLY A 20 6.68 5.32 4.78
N VAL A 21 6.83 4.01 4.55
CA VAL A 21 5.99 3.20 3.65
C VAL A 21 5.78 1.83 4.28
N LEU A 22 4.59 1.25 4.12
CA LEU A 22 4.25 -0.08 4.60
C LEU A 22 3.36 -0.78 3.57
N CYS A 23 3.67 -2.04 3.29
CA CYS A 23 2.87 -2.94 2.48
C CYS A 23 2.28 -4.04 3.35
N THR A 24 0.98 -4.27 3.28
CA THR A 24 0.28 -5.31 4.04
C THR A 24 -0.65 -6.10 3.13
N ASP A 25 -0.91 -7.35 3.49
CA ASP A 25 -2.00 -8.11 2.87
C ASP A 25 -3.38 -7.73 3.47
N SER A 26 -4.44 -8.36 2.95
CA SER A 26 -5.81 -8.14 3.40
C SER A 26 -6.10 -8.67 4.82
N GLN A 27 -5.21 -9.48 5.39
CA GLN A 27 -5.33 -9.98 6.76
C GLN A 27 -4.59 -9.08 7.76
N GLY A 28 -3.91 -8.02 7.29
CA GLY A 28 -3.10 -7.16 8.14
C GLY A 28 -1.72 -7.73 8.44
N LEU A 29 -1.23 -8.69 7.66
CA LEU A 29 0.14 -9.17 7.77
C LEU A 29 1.09 -8.22 7.04
N ASN A 30 2.10 -7.71 7.75
CA ASN A 30 3.13 -6.89 7.14
C ASN A 30 3.95 -7.70 6.13
N LEU A 31 3.98 -7.23 4.89
CA LEU A 31 4.79 -7.78 3.81
C LEU A 31 6.14 -7.04 3.67
N GLY A 32 6.24 -5.83 4.24
CA GLY A 32 7.45 -5.03 4.29
C GLY A 32 7.16 -3.58 4.65
N CYS A 33 8.04 -2.97 5.46
CA CYS A 33 7.90 -1.56 5.85
C CYS A 33 9.26 -0.84 5.91
N ARG A 34 9.22 0.50 5.83
CA ARG A 34 10.37 1.40 5.99
C ARG A 34 9.97 2.71 6.67
N GLY A 35 10.96 3.37 7.27
CA GLY A 35 10.81 4.71 7.84
C GLY A 35 9.99 4.71 9.13
N THR A 36 9.02 5.62 9.23
CA THR A 36 8.22 5.85 10.44
C THR A 36 7.16 4.77 10.72
N LEU A 37 6.91 3.86 9.78
CA LEU A 37 5.94 2.78 9.93
C LEU A 37 6.61 1.48 10.38
N SER A 38 5.89 0.70 11.18
CA SER A 38 6.31 -0.56 11.79
C SER A 38 5.21 -1.63 11.67
N ASP A 39 5.54 -2.88 12.00
CA ASP A 39 4.62 -4.03 11.96
C ASP A 39 3.26 -3.79 12.65
N GLU A 40 3.25 -3.01 13.74
CA GLU A 40 2.04 -2.75 14.52
C GLU A 40 0.96 -1.99 13.72
N HIS A 41 1.36 -1.30 12.65
CA HIS A 41 0.47 -0.47 11.84
C HIS A 41 -0.27 -1.28 10.75
N ALA A 42 0.22 -2.46 10.38
CA ALA A 42 -0.33 -3.26 9.28
C ALA A 42 -1.81 -3.60 9.50
N GLY A 43 -2.17 -3.99 10.73
CA GLY A 43 -3.54 -4.35 11.09
C GLY A 43 -4.52 -3.18 10.99
N VAL A 44 -4.13 -1.97 11.42
CA VAL A 44 -5.03 -0.81 11.33
C VAL A 44 -5.16 -0.32 9.89
N ILE A 45 -4.08 -0.32 9.11
CA ILE A 45 -4.07 0.07 7.70
C ILE A 45 -5.00 -0.84 6.88
N SER A 46 -4.90 -2.16 7.06
CA SER A 46 -5.74 -3.10 6.32
C SER A 46 -7.22 -2.95 6.66
N VAL A 47 -7.55 -2.69 7.93
CA VAL A 47 -8.93 -2.46 8.38
C VAL A 47 -9.50 -1.16 7.82
N LEU A 48 -8.73 -0.07 7.86
CA LEU A 48 -9.16 1.22 7.29
C LEU A 48 -9.50 1.09 5.82
N ALA A 49 -8.65 0.40 5.08
CA ALA A 49 -8.86 0.24 3.65
C ALA A 49 -10.06 -0.68 3.34
N GLN A 50 -10.24 -1.76 4.11
CA GLN A 50 -11.43 -2.62 4.02
C GLN A 50 -12.73 -1.88 4.40
N GLN A 51 -12.66 -0.92 5.32
CA GLN A 51 -13.80 -0.09 5.68
C GLN A 51 -14.13 0.91 4.57
N ALA A 52 -13.10 1.54 3.99
CA ALA A 52 -13.28 2.47 2.88
C ALA A 52 -13.86 1.79 1.63
N ALA A 53 -13.41 0.58 1.30
CA ALA A 53 -13.94 -0.20 0.17
C ALA A 53 -15.46 -0.43 0.25
N LYS A 54 -16.06 -0.41 1.46
CA LYS A 54 -17.52 -0.54 1.65
C LYS A 54 -18.31 0.73 1.30
N LEU A 55 -17.63 1.85 1.04
CA LEU A 55 -18.26 3.12 0.67
C LEU A 55 -18.68 3.16 -0.79
N THR A 56 -18.13 2.27 -1.61
CA THR A 56 -18.53 2.08 -3.01
C THR A 56 -19.16 0.71 -3.19
N SER A 57 -20.06 0.60 -4.16
CA SER A 57 -20.61 -0.69 -4.60
C SER A 57 -19.88 -1.25 -5.82
N ASP A 58 -19.04 -0.43 -6.47
CA ASP A 58 -18.23 -0.84 -7.60
C ASP A 58 -16.91 -1.43 -7.07
N PRO A 59 -16.64 -2.73 -7.28
CA PRO A 59 -15.41 -3.37 -6.80
C PRO A 59 -14.15 -2.91 -7.53
N THR A 60 -14.27 -2.13 -8.61
CA THR A 60 -13.14 -1.54 -9.36
C THR A 60 -12.81 -0.12 -8.91
N ASP A 61 -13.69 0.49 -8.11
CA ASP A 61 -13.52 1.83 -7.56
C ASP A 61 -12.79 1.74 -6.22
N THR A 62 -11.46 1.62 -6.26
CA THR A 62 -10.63 1.51 -5.04
C THR A 62 -10.43 2.88 -4.40
N PRO A 63 -10.97 3.12 -3.18
CA PRO A 63 -10.81 4.40 -2.51
C PRO A 63 -9.41 4.55 -1.89
N VAL A 64 -8.92 5.80 -1.84
CA VAL A 64 -7.72 6.17 -1.08
C VAL A 64 -8.15 6.74 0.28
N VAL A 65 -7.54 6.24 1.36
CA VAL A 65 -7.74 6.76 2.72
C VAL A 65 -6.59 7.68 3.09
N CYS A 66 -6.90 8.93 3.43
CA CYS A 66 -5.93 9.91 3.91
C CYS A 66 -6.21 10.23 5.38
N LEU A 67 -5.22 10.07 6.26
CA LEU A 67 -5.29 10.56 7.64
C LEU A 67 -4.35 11.75 7.82
N GLU A 68 -4.94 12.89 8.13
CA GLU A 68 -4.22 14.14 8.37
C GLU A 68 -4.25 14.48 9.86
N SER A 69 -3.16 15.05 10.35
CA SER A 69 -3.03 15.51 11.73
C SER A 69 -2.29 16.83 11.77
N ASP A 70 -2.62 17.68 12.74
CA ASP A 70 -2.04 19.03 12.88
C ASP A 70 -0.51 19.05 13.03
N SER A 71 0.10 17.92 13.37
CA SER A 71 1.55 17.74 13.45
C SER A 71 2.25 17.64 12.08
N GLY A 72 1.52 17.76 10.97
CA GLY A 72 2.10 17.72 9.61
C GLY A 72 2.72 16.38 9.23
N SER A 73 2.38 15.32 9.96
CA SER A 73 2.82 13.95 9.69
C SER A 73 1.66 13.22 9.02
N PRO A 74 1.69 12.93 7.70
CA PRO A 74 0.67 12.11 7.08
C PRO A 74 0.76 10.69 7.64
N ILE A 75 -0.33 10.23 8.26
CA ILE A 75 -0.41 8.90 8.85
C ILE A 75 -1.01 8.00 7.77
N ALA A 76 -0.15 7.27 7.05
CA ALA A 76 -0.49 6.20 6.11
C ALA A 76 -1.35 6.60 4.88
N GLU A 77 -0.74 6.55 3.69
CA GLU A 77 -1.46 6.31 2.45
C GLU A 77 -1.72 4.81 2.34
N ALA A 78 -2.97 4.38 2.58
CA ALA A 78 -3.39 3.00 2.39
C ALA A 78 -4.00 2.85 0.99
N ALA A 79 -3.16 2.56 -0.01
CA ALA A 79 -3.65 2.15 -1.32
C ALA A 79 -3.90 0.63 -1.29
N LEU A 80 -5.17 0.22 -1.43
CA LEU A 80 -5.52 -1.17 -1.75
C LEU A 80 -5.26 -1.41 -3.23
N GLU A 81 -4.00 -1.34 -3.66
CA GLU A 81 -3.66 -1.86 -4.97
C GLU A 81 -3.66 -3.37 -4.86
N GLY A 82 -4.70 -3.98 -5.43
CA GLY A 82 -4.55 -5.28 -6.05
C GLY A 82 -3.35 -5.17 -6.98
N TRP A 83 -2.23 -5.72 -6.53
CA TRP A 83 -1.02 -5.92 -7.31
C TRP A 83 -1.46 -6.70 -8.55
N THR A 84 -1.85 -6.00 -9.61
CA THR A 84 -1.86 -6.57 -10.95
C THR A 84 -0.39 -6.58 -11.31
N PRO A 85 0.30 -7.74 -11.28
CA PRO A 85 1.64 -7.80 -11.81
C PRO A 85 1.53 -7.28 -13.24
N MET A 86 2.30 -6.22 -13.54
CA MET A 86 2.56 -5.76 -14.89
C MET A 86 2.75 -6.97 -15.79
N GLY A 87 1.97 -6.99 -16.88
CA GLY A 87 1.61 -8.16 -17.65
C GLY A 87 2.72 -9.19 -17.85
N GLU A 88 2.37 -10.46 -17.65
CA GLU A 88 2.86 -11.46 -18.60
C GLU A 88 2.35 -11.03 -19.97
N HIS A 89 3.27 -10.49 -20.77
CA HIS A 89 3.14 -10.37 -22.21
C HIS A 89 2.74 -11.76 -22.71
N HIS A 90 1.44 -11.96 -22.94
CA HIS A 90 0.98 -13.02 -23.79
C HIS A 90 1.37 -12.58 -25.20
N ASP A 91 2.53 -13.04 -25.69
CA ASP A 91 2.83 -12.98 -27.10
C ASP A 91 1.71 -13.72 -27.85
N PRO A 92 0.88 -13.04 -28.66
CA PRO A 92 0.03 -13.70 -29.60
C PRO A 92 0.80 -13.74 -30.92
N GLU A 93 1.66 -14.73 -31.10
CA GLU A 93 2.22 -15.00 -32.42
C GLU A 93 2.21 -16.51 -32.74
N ALA A 94 1.39 -16.83 -33.75
CA ALA A 94 1.48 -17.91 -34.73
C ALA A 94 1.38 -19.37 -34.27
#